data_AF-A0A7C5S4H1-F1
#
_entry.id   AF-A0A7C5S4H1-F1
#
_cell.length_a   1.000
_cell.length_b   1.000
_cell.length_c   1.000
_cell.angle_alpha   90.00
_cell.angle_beta   90.00
_cell.angle_gamma   90.00
#
_symmetry.space_group_name_H-M   'P 1'
#
loop_
_entity.id
_entity.type
_entity.pdbx_description
1 polymer ?
#
loop_
_entity_poly.entity_id
_entity_poly.type
_entity_poly.pdbx_seq_one_letter_code
_entity_poly.pdbx_strand_id
1 'polypeptide(L)'
;ALRLPALADDSGLQVDVLNGAPGVLSARYAGTGAGDDANIARLLREMDGVPEELRTARFVCVMALAHPDCETLFFRGETEGLILAERRGSGGFGYDPVFFSPELGGTFAEDTAGKARVSHRVRALEKLLAHLKSRPGLCRKSGGETANG
;
A
#
# COMPACT_ATOMS: atom_id res chain seq x y z
N ALA A 1 -10.14 21.00 17.89
CA ALA A 1 -10.01 19.82 17.01
C ALA A 1 -11.04 19.92 15.88
N LEU A 2 -10.72 19.50 14.65
CA LEU A 2 -11.51 19.78 13.43
C LEU A 2 -12.89 19.09 13.37
N ARG A 3 -13.19 18.10 14.22
CA ARG A 3 -14.48 17.36 14.28
C ARG A 3 -15.01 16.83 12.92
N LEU A 4 -14.12 16.58 11.96
CA LEU A 4 -14.44 16.03 10.64
C LEU A 4 -13.91 14.58 10.53
N PRO A 5 -14.53 13.73 9.70
CA PRO A 5 -13.91 12.48 9.30
C PRO A 5 -12.54 12.73 8.67
N ALA A 6 -11.58 11.86 8.97
CA ALA A 6 -10.23 11.89 8.40
C ALA A 6 -9.91 10.56 7.72
N LEU A 7 -9.27 10.63 6.56
CA LEU A 7 -8.76 9.48 5.83
C LEU A 7 -7.24 9.59 5.76
N ALA A 8 -6.54 8.52 6.16
CA ALA A 8 -5.09 8.38 6.02
C ALA A 8 -4.75 7.06 5.33
N ASP A 9 -3.57 7.00 4.72
CA ASP A 9 -2.99 5.80 4.08
C ASP A 9 -1.57 5.63 4.62
N ASP A 10 -1.21 4.41 5.03
CA ASP A 10 0.17 3.97 5.18
C ASP A 10 0.47 2.83 4.18
N SER A 11 1.51 3.02 3.38
CA SER A 11 1.84 2.15 2.26
C SER A 11 3.33 1.80 2.23
N GLY A 12 3.64 0.57 1.83
CA GLY A 12 5.03 0.11 1.72
C GLY A 12 5.20 -1.15 0.87
N LEU A 13 6.44 -1.41 0.50
CA LEU A 13 6.90 -2.63 -0.14
C LEU A 13 7.32 -3.64 0.93
N GLN A 14 6.94 -4.90 0.77
CA GLN A 14 7.42 -6.03 1.56
C GLN A 14 8.04 -7.06 0.62
N VAL A 15 9.27 -7.48 0.91
CA VAL A 15 9.98 -8.50 0.14
C VAL A 15 10.17 -9.73 1.02
N ASP A 16 9.72 -10.90 0.55
CA ASP A 16 9.58 -12.07 1.41
C ASP A 16 10.93 -12.59 1.92
N VAL A 17 11.93 -12.68 1.04
CA VAL A 17 13.30 -13.12 1.42
C VAL A 17 14.00 -12.15 2.38
N LEU A 18 13.56 -10.89 2.41
CA LEU A 18 14.05 -9.86 3.35
C LEU A 18 13.19 -9.77 4.62
N ASN A 19 12.42 -10.83 4.93
CA ASN A 19 11.50 -10.90 6.08
C ASN A 19 10.52 -9.72 6.12
N GLY A 20 10.04 -9.29 4.96
CA GLY A 20 9.09 -8.19 4.82
C GLY A 20 9.70 -6.79 4.81
N ALA A 21 11.04 -6.65 4.87
CA ALA A 21 11.67 -5.36 4.60
C ALA A 21 11.47 -4.94 3.12
N PRO A 22 11.39 -3.63 2.80
CA PRO A 22 11.50 -2.46 3.69
C PRO A 22 10.33 -2.25 4.69
N GLY A 23 9.14 -2.74 4.39
CA GLY A 23 7.94 -2.56 5.20
C GLY A 23 7.60 -1.08 5.45
N VAL A 24 7.29 -0.72 6.69
CA VAL A 24 6.99 0.66 7.12
C VAL A 24 8.15 1.66 6.91
N LEU A 25 9.36 1.16 6.65
CA LEU A 25 10.53 1.98 6.34
C LEU A 25 10.68 2.25 4.84
N SER A 26 9.74 1.81 4.00
CA SER A 26 9.81 1.92 2.52
C SER A 26 10.25 3.28 2.01
N ALA A 27 9.68 4.38 2.51
CA ALA A 27 10.03 5.73 2.07
C ALA A 27 11.43 6.22 2.52
N ARG A 28 12.03 5.56 3.51
CA ARG A 28 13.29 5.93 4.16
C ARG A 28 14.23 4.74 4.28
N TYR A 29 14.16 3.81 3.33
CA TYR A 29 14.89 2.56 3.43
C TYR A 29 16.40 2.78 3.42
N ALA A 30 16.90 3.70 2.61
CA ALA A 30 18.28 4.16 2.61
C ALA A 30 18.55 5.30 3.62
N GLY A 31 17.62 5.58 4.53
CA GLY A 31 17.68 6.69 5.50
C GLY A 31 16.70 7.82 5.16
N THR A 32 16.46 8.68 6.15
CA THR A 32 15.56 9.85 6.01
C THR A 32 16.12 10.82 4.98
N GLY A 33 15.32 11.17 3.97
CA GLY A 33 15.70 12.12 2.92
C GLY A 33 16.59 11.55 1.80
N ALA A 34 16.85 10.24 1.80
CA ALA A 34 17.73 9.61 0.80
C ALA A 34 17.11 9.55 -0.62
N GLY A 35 15.79 9.58 -0.72
CA GLY A 35 15.04 9.54 -1.99
C GLY A 35 14.91 8.14 -2.58
N ASP A 36 14.06 8.05 -3.61
CA ASP A 36 13.67 6.77 -4.24
C ASP A 36 14.86 6.04 -4.86
N ASP A 37 15.81 6.78 -5.42
CA ASP A 37 16.97 6.18 -6.07
C ASP A 37 17.89 5.44 -5.10
N ALA A 38 18.14 6.05 -3.95
CA ALA A 38 18.95 5.44 -2.89
C ALA A 38 18.22 4.24 -2.27
N ASN A 39 16.90 4.34 -2.09
CA ASN A 39 16.04 3.26 -1.60
C ASN A 39 16.08 2.03 -2.53
N ILE A 40 15.91 2.23 -3.84
CA ILE A 40 16.04 1.15 -4.84
C ILE A 40 17.46 0.59 -4.83
N ALA A 41 18.50 1.45 -4.82
CA ALA A 41 19.88 0.99 -4.84
C ALA A 41 20.21 0.11 -3.64
N ARG A 42 19.68 0.44 -2.45
CA ARG A 42 19.79 -0.41 -1.26
C ARG A 42 19.08 -1.74 -1.46
N LEU A 43 17.82 -1.71 -1.91
CA LEU A 43 17.04 -2.93 -2.14
C LEU A 43 17.75 -3.87 -3.11
N LEU A 44 18.22 -3.37 -4.26
CA LEU A 44 18.88 -4.20 -5.25
C LEU A 44 20.19 -4.81 -4.74
N ARG A 45 20.96 -4.08 -3.91
CA ARG A 45 22.17 -4.63 -3.26
C ARG A 45 21.84 -5.79 -2.31
N GLU A 46 20.79 -5.65 -1.51
CA GLU A 46 20.38 -6.70 -0.57
C GLU A 46 19.73 -7.91 -1.27
N MET A 47 19.22 -7.69 -2.49
CA MET A 47 18.66 -8.73 -3.36
C MET A 47 19.71 -9.34 -4.31
N ASP A 48 20.98 -8.96 -4.21
CA ASP A 48 22.04 -9.50 -5.07
C ASP A 48 22.23 -11.01 -4.82
N GLY A 49 22.36 -11.79 -5.89
CA GLY A 49 22.45 -13.25 -5.82
C GLY A 49 21.18 -14.00 -5.41
N VAL A 50 20.06 -13.32 -5.10
CA VAL A 50 18.78 -13.99 -4.80
C VAL A 50 18.17 -14.57 -6.09
N PRO A 51 17.93 -15.90 -6.17
CA PRO A 51 17.28 -16.55 -7.31
C PRO A 51 15.91 -15.96 -7.63
N GLU A 52 15.52 -15.91 -8.90
CA GLU A 52 14.30 -15.25 -9.39
C GLU A 52 13.04 -15.72 -8.66
N GLU A 53 12.95 -17.02 -8.41
CA GLU A 53 11.84 -17.69 -7.72
C GLU A 53 11.67 -17.26 -6.25
N LEU A 54 12.70 -16.67 -5.63
CA LEU A 54 12.68 -16.17 -4.25
C LEU A 54 12.50 -14.65 -4.16
N ARG A 55 12.32 -13.95 -5.28
CA ARG A 55 12.19 -12.49 -5.33
C ARG A 55 10.76 -12.00 -5.13
N THR A 56 9.91 -12.81 -4.51
CA THR A 56 8.50 -12.47 -4.26
C THR A 56 8.39 -11.26 -3.34
N ALA A 57 7.48 -10.36 -3.72
CA ALA A 57 7.22 -9.14 -3.00
C ALA A 57 5.77 -8.71 -3.16
N ARG A 58 5.31 -7.87 -2.24
CA ARG A 58 4.01 -7.23 -2.32
C ARG A 58 4.09 -5.77 -1.93
N PHE A 59 3.36 -4.94 -2.65
CA PHE A 59 2.98 -3.65 -2.06
C PHE A 59 1.76 -3.83 -1.18
N VAL A 60 1.76 -3.15 -0.04
CA VAL A 60 0.67 -3.13 0.94
C VAL A 60 0.24 -1.68 1.15
N CYS A 61 -1.05 -1.42 1.20
CA CYS A 61 -1.68 -0.17 1.62
C CYS A 61 -2.68 -0.49 2.72
N VAL A 62 -2.66 0.30 3.80
CA VAL A 62 -3.73 0.31 4.80
C VAL A 62 -4.33 1.71 4.84
N MET A 63 -5.60 1.82 4.46
CA MET A 63 -6.37 3.05 4.60
C MET A 63 -7.12 3.07 5.93
N ALA A 64 -6.93 4.11 6.73
CA ALA A 64 -7.60 4.33 8.00
C ALA A 64 -8.64 5.45 7.86
N LEU A 65 -9.92 5.12 8.09
CA LEU A 65 -11.02 6.06 8.13
C LEU A 65 -11.43 6.32 9.59
N ALA A 66 -11.09 7.49 10.10
CA ALA A 66 -11.36 7.90 11.46
C ALA A 66 -12.51 8.92 11.51
N HIS A 67 -13.39 8.79 12.51
CA HIS A 67 -14.43 9.77 12.80
C HIS A 67 -14.51 9.97 14.32
N PRO A 68 -14.67 11.21 14.83
CA PRO A 68 -14.58 11.49 16.27
C PRO A 68 -15.52 10.65 17.15
N ASP A 69 -16.71 10.34 16.63
CA ASP A 69 -17.76 9.62 17.37
C ASP A 69 -17.80 8.12 17.05
N CYS A 70 -16.75 7.58 16.40
CA CYS A 70 -16.71 6.21 15.92
C CYS A 70 -15.34 5.55 16.04
N GLU A 71 -15.37 4.22 16.05
CA GLU A 71 -14.16 3.43 15.87
C GLU A 71 -13.52 3.70 14.51
N THR A 72 -12.19 3.70 14.48
CA THR A 72 -11.43 3.82 13.24
C THR A 72 -11.57 2.54 12.44
N LEU A 73 -11.94 2.67 11.17
CA LEU A 73 -12.04 1.55 10.24
C LEU A 73 -10.77 1.44 9.42
N PHE A 74 -10.31 0.21 9.17
CA PHE A 74 -9.10 -0.07 8.40
C PHE A 74 -9.42 -0.91 7.16
N PHE A 75 -8.86 -0.52 6.03
CA PHE A 75 -9.03 -1.19 4.75
C PHE A 75 -7.66 -1.50 4.15
N ARG A 76 -7.32 -2.79 4.10
CA ARG A 76 -6.03 -3.27 3.60
C ARG A 76 -6.14 -3.70 2.15
N GLY A 77 -5.29 -3.18 1.29
CA GLY A 77 -5.13 -3.59 -0.10
C GLY A 77 -3.69 -4.02 -0.36
N GLU A 78 -3.52 -5.02 -1.22
CA GLU A 78 -2.22 -5.63 -1.51
C GLU A 78 -2.12 -5.94 -2.98
N THR A 79 -0.93 -5.90 -3.55
CA THR A 79 -0.68 -6.42 -4.90
C THR A 79 0.62 -7.19 -4.91
N GLU A 80 0.57 -8.42 -5.42
CA GLU A 80 1.69 -9.36 -5.45
C GLU A 80 2.54 -9.11 -6.70
N GLY A 81 3.83 -9.40 -6.59
CA GLY A 81 4.77 -9.21 -7.68
C GLY A 81 6.15 -9.76 -7.37
N LEU A 82 7.11 -9.35 -8.19
CA LEU A 82 8.50 -9.78 -8.11
C LEU A 82 9.40 -8.55 -8.11
N ILE A 83 10.50 -8.60 -7.36
CA ILE A 83 11.56 -7.60 -7.48
C ILE A 83 12.44 -7.96 -8.67
N LEU A 84 12.62 -7.06 -9.63
CA LEU A 84 13.56 -7.26 -10.73
C LEU A 84 15.02 -7.10 -10.27
N ALA A 85 15.95 -7.64 -11.05
CA ALA A 85 17.39 -7.39 -10.83
C ALA A 85 17.81 -5.98 -11.26
N GLU A 86 17.07 -5.40 -12.21
CA GLU A 86 17.35 -4.09 -12.79
C GLU A 86 16.07 -3.29 -12.95
N ARG A 87 16.21 -1.97 -13.02
CA ARG A 87 15.09 -1.05 -13.22
C ARG A 87 14.56 -1.18 -14.64
N ARG A 88 13.24 -1.08 -14.80
CA ARG A 88 12.56 -0.92 -16.09
C ARG A 88 11.50 0.17 -15.97
N GLY A 89 11.27 0.91 -17.06
CA GLY A 89 10.35 2.04 -17.08
C GLY A 89 10.90 3.32 -16.42
N SER A 90 10.22 4.43 -16.68
CA SER A 90 10.60 5.77 -16.20
C SER A 90 9.46 6.51 -15.51
N GLY A 91 8.25 5.93 -15.49
CA GLY A 91 7.10 6.48 -14.78
C GLY A 91 7.05 6.07 -13.31
N GLY A 92 6.01 6.56 -12.62
CA GLY A 92 5.73 6.16 -11.25
C GLY A 92 6.67 6.81 -10.23
N PHE A 93 6.79 6.17 -9.06
CA PHE A 93 7.61 6.63 -7.95
C PHE A 93 8.00 5.46 -7.03
N GLY A 94 8.89 5.70 -6.07
CA GLY A 94 9.33 4.71 -5.10
C GLY A 94 9.96 3.51 -5.81
N TYR A 95 9.46 2.31 -5.53
CA TYR A 95 9.99 1.05 -6.07
C TYR A 95 9.32 0.60 -7.37
N ASP A 96 8.46 1.42 -7.98
CA ASP A 96 7.76 1.08 -9.22
C ASP A 96 8.68 0.54 -10.34
N PRO A 97 9.90 1.08 -10.57
CA PRO A 97 10.78 0.60 -11.62
C PRO A 97 11.38 -0.80 -11.39
N VAL A 98 11.33 -1.31 -10.15
CA VAL A 98 11.88 -2.63 -9.80
C VAL A 98 10.80 -3.61 -9.37
N PHE A 99 9.54 -3.19 -9.32
CA PHE A 99 8.41 -4.06 -8.97
C PHE A 99 7.71 -4.52 -10.24
N PHE A 100 7.90 -5.79 -10.60
CA PHE A 100 7.20 -6.44 -11.69
C PHE A 100 5.81 -6.92 -11.22
N SER A 101 4.78 -6.53 -11.97
CA SER A 101 3.39 -6.90 -11.73
C SER A 101 2.96 -7.99 -12.73
N PRO A 102 2.75 -9.24 -12.30
CA PRO A 102 2.24 -10.30 -13.17
C PRO A 102 0.92 -9.95 -13.86
N GLU A 103 0.05 -9.18 -13.17
CA GLU A 103 -1.24 -8.73 -13.72
C GLU A 103 -1.12 -7.74 -14.88
N LEU A 104 0.02 -7.05 -15.00
CA LEU A 104 0.29 -6.11 -16.10
C LEU A 104 1.31 -6.67 -17.10
N GLY A 105 2.02 -7.74 -16.75
CA GLY A 105 3.13 -8.25 -17.56
C GLY A 105 4.33 -7.30 -17.65
N GLY A 106 4.48 -6.39 -16.68
CA GLY A 106 5.51 -5.35 -16.68
C GLY A 106 5.64 -4.67 -15.32
N THR A 107 6.62 -3.78 -15.19
CA THR A 107 6.79 -2.96 -14.00
C THR A 107 5.72 -1.87 -13.90
N PHE A 108 5.46 -1.38 -12.68
CA PHE A 108 4.58 -0.24 -12.50
C PHE A 108 5.10 1.06 -13.11
N ALA A 109 6.41 1.17 -13.35
CA ALA A 109 7.00 2.31 -14.03
C ALA A 109 6.87 2.23 -15.57
N GLU A 110 6.61 1.04 -16.13
CA GLU A 110 6.32 0.84 -17.55
C GLU A 110 4.86 1.13 -17.91
N ASP A 111 3.91 0.86 -17.00
CA ASP A 111 2.48 1.15 -17.19
C ASP A 111 1.82 1.79 -15.95
N THR A 112 2.02 3.10 -15.80
CA THR A 112 1.41 3.87 -14.70
C THR A 112 -0.11 3.96 -14.81
N ALA A 113 -0.67 3.89 -16.02
CA ALA A 113 -2.12 3.91 -16.23
C ALA A 113 -2.76 2.56 -15.84
N GLY A 114 -2.09 1.45 -16.14
CA GLY A 114 -2.44 0.11 -15.69
C GLY A 114 -2.32 -0.08 -14.20
N LYS A 115 -1.27 0.47 -13.58
CA LYS A 115 -1.08 0.48 -12.12
C LYS A 115 -2.33 0.98 -11.39
N ALA A 116 -3.01 2.00 -11.91
CA ALA A 116 -4.21 2.55 -11.29
C ALA A 116 -5.37 1.54 -11.16
N ARG A 117 -5.35 0.42 -11.91
CA ARG A 117 -6.37 -0.64 -11.87
C ARG A 117 -6.00 -1.83 -10.98
N VAL A 118 -4.71 -2.05 -10.71
CA VAL A 118 -4.24 -3.27 -10.03
C VAL A 118 -3.44 -3.02 -8.76
N SER A 119 -3.12 -1.77 -8.44
CA SER A 119 -2.30 -1.43 -7.27
C SER A 119 -2.96 -1.77 -5.93
N HIS A 120 -2.12 -1.99 -4.93
CA HIS A 120 -2.49 -2.08 -3.51
C HIS A 120 -3.43 -0.94 -3.06
N ARG A 121 -3.20 0.30 -3.53
CA ARG A 121 -4.04 1.46 -3.19
C ARG A 121 -5.45 1.38 -3.76
N VAL A 122 -5.61 1.02 -5.04
CA VAL A 122 -6.96 0.90 -5.61
C VAL A 122 -7.72 -0.22 -4.93
N ARG A 123 -7.05 -1.34 -4.60
CA ARG A 123 -7.67 -2.44 -3.85
C ARG A 123 -8.10 -2.05 -2.43
N ALA A 124 -7.31 -1.23 -1.74
CA ALA A 124 -7.70 -0.68 -0.44
C ALA A 124 -8.90 0.27 -0.57
N LEU A 125 -8.86 1.15 -1.58
CA LEU A 125 -9.94 2.10 -1.88
C LEU A 125 -11.25 1.41 -2.25
N GLU A 126 -11.20 0.35 -3.07
CA GLU A 126 -12.38 -0.43 -3.45
C GLU A 126 -13.07 -1.04 -2.23
N LYS A 127 -12.29 -1.59 -1.28
CA LYS A 127 -12.82 -2.12 -0.01
C LYS A 127 -13.47 -1.01 0.83
N LEU A 128 -12.83 0.15 0.91
CA LEU A 128 -13.39 1.33 1.59
C LEU A 128 -14.70 1.78 0.93
N LEU A 129 -14.73 1.92 -0.41
CA LEU A 129 -15.91 2.35 -1.15
C LEU A 129 -17.05 1.34 -1.03
N ALA A 130 -16.76 0.04 -1.06
CA ALA A 130 -17.75 -1.01 -0.83
C ALA A 130 -18.38 -0.88 0.56
N HIS A 131 -17.56 -0.61 1.59
CA HIS A 131 -18.05 -0.36 2.94
C HIS A 131 -18.99 0.85 2.99
N LEU A 132 -18.58 2.00 2.44
CA LEU A 132 -19.39 3.23 2.44
C LEU A 132 -20.70 3.06 1.67
N LYS A 133 -20.71 2.32 0.54
CA LYS A 133 -21.93 2.02 -0.22
C LYS A 133 -22.89 1.12 0.56
N SER A 134 -22.36 0.17 1.33
CA SER A 134 -23.18 -0.74 2.14
C SER A 134 -23.74 -0.09 3.42
N ARG A 135 -23.17 1.05 3.84
CA ARG A 135 -23.52 1.76 5.08
C ARG A 135 -23.45 3.27 4.85
N PRO A 136 -24.56 3.92 4.45
CA PRO A 136 -24.58 5.36 4.13
C PRO A 136 -24.28 6.32 5.32
N GLY A 137 -23.89 5.80 6.48
CA GLY A 137 -23.43 6.58 7.63
C GLY A 137 -22.15 5.98 8.20
N LEU A 138 -21.17 6.83 8.53
CA LEU A 138 -19.90 6.41 9.14
C LEU A 138 -20.07 5.77 10.52
N CYS A 139 -21.19 6.07 11.20
CA CYS A 139 -21.44 5.65 12.56
C CYS A 139 -22.73 4.85 12.72
N ARG A 140 -22.67 3.76 13.49
CA ARG A 140 -23.85 3.27 14.21
C ARG A 140 -24.08 4.21 15.38
N LYS A 141 -25.29 4.74 15.53
CA LYS A 141 -25.70 5.23 16.86
C LYS A 141 -25.60 4.03 17.79
N SER A 142 -24.72 4.06 18.78
CA SER A 142 -24.82 3.17 19.93
C SER A 142 -26.24 3.32 20.46
N GLY A 143 -26.97 2.20 20.53
CA GLY A 143 -28.38 2.19 20.91
C GLY A 143 -28.57 2.99 22.19
N GLY A 144 -29.43 4.02 22.14
CA GLY A 144 -29.95 4.61 23.35
C GLY A 144 -30.76 3.54 24.07
N GLU A 145 -30.36 3.22 25.29
CA GLU A 145 -31.25 2.57 26.25
C GLU A 145 -32.58 3.32 26.24
N THR A 146 -33.64 2.64 25.81
CA THR A 146 -35.00 3.04 26.14
C THR A 146 -35.16 2.87 27.65
N ALA A 147 -34.98 3.96 28.39
CA ALA A 147 -35.52 4.08 29.73
C ALA A 147 -37.06 4.16 29.60
N ASN A 148 -37.73 3.01 29.69
CA ASN A 148 -39.17 2.98 29.98
C ASN A 148 -39.33 3.23 31.48
N GLY A 149 -39.92 4.38 31.81
CA GLY A 149 -40.60 4.61 33.08
C GLY A 149 -42.04 4.11 33.04
#